data_AF-A0A4Q4BS92-F1
#
_entry.id   AF-A0A4Q4BS92-F1
#
_cell.length_a   1.000
_cell.length_b   1.000
_cell.length_c   1.000
_cell.angle_alpha   90.00
_cell.angle_beta   90.00
_cell.angle_gamma   90.00
#
_symmetry.space_group_name_H-M   'P 1'
#
loop_
_entity.id
_entity.type
_entity.pdbx_description
1 polymer ?
#
loop_
_entity_poly.entity_id
_entity_poly.type
_entity_poly.pdbx_seq_one_letter_code
_entity_poly.pdbx_strand_id
1 'polypeptide(L)' 'MTDQTAVLEARGIVKIFGQHRALDTVDFVANAGEVHALLG' A
#
# COMPACT_ATOMS: atom_id res chain seq x y z
N MET A 1 4.39 22.95 9.52
CA MET A 1 3.48 21.84 9.14
C MET A 1 4.24 21.06 8.09
N THR A 2 4.73 19.87 8.40
CA THR A 2 5.51 19.05 7.46
C THR A 2 4.59 18.64 6.32
N ASP A 3 4.93 19.04 5.11
CA ASP A 3 4.21 18.62 3.91
C ASP A 3 4.44 17.11 3.71
N GLN A 4 3.39 16.30 3.86
CA GLN A 4 3.48 14.86 3.62
C GLN A 4 3.33 14.62 2.13
N THR A 5 4.45 14.69 1.41
CA THR A 5 4.49 14.35 -0.01
C THR A 5 4.39 12.84 -0.17
N ALA A 6 3.24 12.35 -0.65
CA ALA A 6 3.10 10.96 -1.07
C ALA A 6 4.05 10.70 -2.25
N VAL A 7 4.93 9.71 -2.10
CA VAL A 7 5.86 9.28 -3.16
C VAL A 7 5.44 7.94 -3.78
N LEU A 8 4.56 7.21 -3.09
CA LEU A 8 3.92 6.00 -3.60
C LEU A 8 2.49 5.92 -3.07
N GLU A 9 1.56 5.63 -3.96
CA GLU A 9 0.17 5.31 -3.62
C GLU A 9 -0.25 4.02 -4.30
N ALA A 10 -0.87 3.14 -3.52
CA ALA A 10 -1.56 1.96 -3.97
C ALA A 10 -3.02 2.12 -3.54
N ARG A 11 -3.96 2.02 -4.49
CA ARG A 11 -5.39 2.22 -4.25
C ARG A 11 -6.18 1.01 -4.73
N GLY A 12 -7.00 0.43 -3.86
CA GLY A 12 -7.90 -0.68 -4.19
C GLY A 12 -7.18 -1.91 -4.73
N ILE A 13 -5.96 -2.20 -4.28
CA ILE A 13 -5.17 -3.32 -4.82
C ILE A 13 -5.88 -4.64 -4.54
N VAL A 14 -6.18 -5.37 -5.61
CA VAL A 14 -6.71 -6.72 -5.58
C VAL A 14 -5.70 -7.66 -6.23
N LYS A 15 -5.43 -8.79 -5.56
CA LYS A 15 -4.62 -9.87 -6.11
C LYS A 15 -5.26 -11.22 -5.85
N ILE A 16 -5.43 -11.99 -6.92
CA ILE A 16 -6.05 -13.32 -6.88
C ILE A 16 -5.05 -14.34 -7.44
N PHE A 17 -4.89 -15.46 -6.74
CA PHE A 17 -4.17 -16.66 -7.18
C PHE A 17 -5.17 -17.82 -7.23
N GLY A 18 -5.56 -18.25 -8.44
CA GLY A 18 -6.60 -19.26 -8.62
C GLY A 18 -7.94 -18.78 -8.05
N GLN A 19 -8.47 -19.51 -7.06
CA GLN A 19 -9.69 -19.14 -6.34
C GLN A 19 -9.42 -18.32 -5.06
N HIS A 20 -8.14 -18.11 -4.70
CA HIS A 20 -7.78 -17.41 -3.47
C HIS A 20 -7.51 -15.92 -3.72
N ARG A 21 -8.21 -15.05 -2.99
CA ARG A 21 -8.02 -13.61 -3.00
C ARG A 21 -6.98 -13.22 -1.95
N ALA A 22 -5.74 -13.09 -2.40
CA ALA A 22 -4.58 -12.78 -1.56
C ALA A 22 -4.51 -11.30 -1.14
N LEU A 23 -4.93 -10.38 -2.01
CA LEU A 23 -5.16 -8.98 -1.64
C LEU A 23 -6.60 -8.59 -1.97
N ASP A 24 -7.23 -7.90 -1.03
CA ASP A 24 -8.60 -7.46 -1.09
C ASP A 24 -8.67 -5.94 -0.90
N THR A 25 -8.85 -5.20 -1.99
CA THR A 25 -9.13 -3.75 -1.97
C THR A 25 -8.16 -2.95 -1.08
N VAL A 26 -6.88 -3.34 -1.09
CA VAL A 26 -5.87 -2.76 -0.20
C VAL A 26 -5.46 -1.37 -0.66
N ASP A 27 -5.53 -0.42 0.28
CA ASP A 27 -4.99 0.93 0.14
C ASP A 27 -3.68 1.08 0.95
N PHE A 28 -2.66 1.69 0.35
CA PHE A 28 -1.39 1.97 1.00
C PHE A 28 -0.77 3.27 0.45
N VAL A 29 -0.17 4.07 1.32
CA VAL A 29 0.57 5.29 0.96
C VAL A 29 1.91 5.27 1.69
N ALA A 30 2.98 5.61 0.96
CA ALA A 30 4.29 5.90 1.56
C ALA A 30 4.68 7.36 1.24
N ASN A 31 5.08 8.10 2.26
CA ASN A 31 5.50 9.50 2.11
C ASN A 31 7.02 9.61 1.97
N ALA A 32 7.47 10.74 1.42
CA ALA A 32 8.88 11.05 1.27
C ALA A 32 9.62 10.98 2.62
N GLY A 33 10.72 10.22 2.66
CA GLY A 33 11.58 10.09 3.84
C GLY A 33 11.16 9.01 4.84
N GLU A 34 10.05 8.31 4.60
CA GLU A 34 9.61 7.20 5.45
C GLU A 34 10.31 5.88 5.05
N VAL A 35 10.58 5.03 6.04
CA VAL A 35 10.98 3.63 5.86
C VAL A 35 9.85 2.75 6.38
N HIS A 36 9.25 1.96 5.49
CA HIS A 36 8.10 1.11 5.82
C HIS A 36 8.51 -0.36 5.91
N ALA A 37 8.02 -1.05 6.93
CA ALA A 37 8.03 -2.50 7.01
C ALA A 37 6.59 -3.01 7.04
N LEU A 38 6.27 -3.98 6.19
CA LEU A 38 5.00 -4.69 6.21
C LEU A 38 5.24 -6.07 6.80
N LEU A 39 4.46 -6.44 7.81
CA LEU A 39 4.57 -7.69 8.55
C LEU A 39 3.21 -8.38 8.57
N GLY A 40 3.21 -9.71 8.54
CA GLY A 40 2.00 -10.53 8.44
C GLY A 40 2.18 -11.67 7.45
#